data_AF-A0A1F6EA70-F1
#
_entry.id   AF-A0A1F6EA70-F1
#
_cell.length_a   1.000
_cell.length_b   1.000
_cell.length_c   1.000
_cell.angle_alpha   90.00
_cell.angle_beta   90.00
_cell.angle_gamma   90.00
#
_symmetry.space_group_name_H-M   'P 1'
#
loop_
_entity.id
_entity.type
_entity.pdbx_description
1 polymer ?
#
loop_
_entity_poly.entity_id
_entity_poly.type
_entity_poly.pdbx_seq_one_letter_code
_entity_poly.pdbx_strand_id
1 'polypeptide(L)'
;MRARIAGISTFGLATVFLPMLASAQNIQSVLSLFGRLFNAVIWLLVTVAVVVFFWGLIKYIFNREGGEKEGSEGATLMFWGIIAIFVMVSIWGIIRLLQNTFQISPLQGAITPSTVPVQNVL
;
A
#
# COMPACT_ATOMS: atom_id res chain seq x y z
N MET A 1 26.55 34.43 14.52
CA MET A 1 25.98 33.91 13.27
C MET A 1 25.12 32.69 13.58
N ARG A 2 23.78 32.78 13.44
CA ARG A 2 22.86 31.64 13.63
C ARG A 2 21.87 31.64 12.46
N ALA A 3 22.18 30.87 11.43
CA ALA A 3 21.31 30.71 10.27
C ALA A 3 20.06 29.93 10.68
N ARG A 4 18.90 30.54 10.45
CA ARG A 4 17.57 30.00 10.75
C ARG A 4 17.19 29.02 9.64
N ILE A 5 17.34 27.73 9.92
CA ILE A 5 16.91 26.62 9.06
C ILE A 5 15.39 26.46 9.28
N ALA A 6 14.59 27.30 8.62
CA ALA A 6 13.13 27.29 8.78
C ALA A 6 12.39 27.64 7.47
N GLY A 7 12.91 27.14 6.33
CA GLY A 7 12.35 27.42 5.00
C GLY A 7 12.04 26.19 4.15
N ILE A 8 12.11 24.96 4.69
CA ILE A 8 12.03 23.72 3.88
C ILE A 8 10.64 23.05 3.98
N SER A 9 9.82 23.40 4.98
CA SER A 9 8.65 22.59 5.35
C SER A 9 7.38 22.82 4.50
N THR A 10 7.29 23.90 3.71
CA THR A 10 6.13 24.16 2.83
C THR A 10 6.43 23.97 1.35
N PHE A 11 7.70 24.10 0.95
CA PHE A 11 8.13 23.89 -0.44
C PHE A 11 8.22 22.41 -0.80
N GLY A 12 8.56 21.53 0.16
CA GLY A 12 8.64 20.08 -0.05
C GLY A 12 7.31 19.42 -0.43
N LEU A 13 6.20 19.91 0.14
CA LEU A 13 4.86 19.43 -0.23
C LEU A 13 4.48 19.90 -1.64
N ALA A 14 4.77 21.17 -1.98
CA ALA A 14 4.49 21.69 -3.31
C ALA A 14 5.26 20.93 -4.40
N THR A 15 6.53 20.58 -4.18
CA THR A 15 7.32 19.80 -5.16
C THR A 15 6.82 18.36 -5.37
N VAL A 16 6.17 17.75 -4.39
CA VAL A 16 5.51 16.44 -4.56
C VAL A 16 4.19 16.57 -5.32
N PHE A 17 3.48 17.69 -5.16
CA PHE A 17 2.20 17.96 -5.83
C PHE A 17 2.34 18.58 -7.24
N LEU A 18 3.44 19.29 -7.54
CA LEU A 18 3.71 19.88 -8.86
C LEU A 18 3.66 18.85 -10.01
N PRO A 19 4.30 17.67 -9.92
CA PRO A 19 4.16 16.65 -10.96
C PRO A 19 2.75 16.05 -11.03
N MET A 20 1.95 16.12 -9.96
CA MET A 20 0.55 15.66 -9.99
C MET A 20 -0.32 16.61 -10.84
N LEU A 21 -0.15 17.92 -10.70
CA LEU A 21 -0.85 18.93 -11.52
C LEU A 21 -0.34 18.95 -12.97
N ALA A 22 0.98 18.84 -13.18
CA ALA A 22 1.57 18.81 -14.52
C ALA A 22 1.13 17.57 -15.33
N SER A 23 0.81 16.46 -14.67
CA SER A 23 0.35 15.24 -15.35
C SER A 23 -1.13 15.31 -15.79
N ALA A 24 -1.96 16.20 -15.23
CA ALA A 24 -3.43 16.16 -15.32
C ALA A 24 -4.03 16.63 -16.67
N GLN A 25 -3.24 16.73 -17.74
CA GLN A 25 -3.65 17.28 -19.03
C GLN A 25 -4.72 16.45 -19.79
N ASN A 26 -5.00 15.22 -19.35
CA ASN A 26 -5.98 14.31 -19.96
C ASN A 26 -6.80 13.55 -18.89
N ILE A 27 -8.02 13.13 -19.22
CA ILE A 27 -8.87 12.25 -18.37
C ILE A 27 -8.13 10.96 -17.99
N GLN A 28 -7.36 10.40 -18.93
CA GLN A 28 -6.50 9.25 -18.70
C GLN A 28 -5.45 9.50 -17.61
N SER A 29 -4.87 10.71 -17.59
CA SER A 29 -3.88 11.07 -16.58
C SER A 29 -4.49 11.19 -15.20
N VAL A 30 -5.68 11.80 -15.10
CA VAL A 30 -6.43 11.90 -13.84
C VAL A 30 -6.77 10.50 -13.32
N LEU A 31 -7.26 9.60 -14.18
CA LEU A 31 -7.54 8.21 -13.80
C LEU A 31 -6.29 7.46 -13.35
N SER A 32 -5.16 7.67 -14.02
CA SER A 32 -3.87 7.07 -13.65
C SER A 32 -3.34 7.60 -12.30
N LEU A 33 -3.58 8.89 -12.00
CA LEU A 33 -3.23 9.52 -10.73
C LEU A 33 -4.02 8.89 -9.59
N PHE A 34 -5.34 8.73 -9.76
CA PHE A 34 -6.18 8.04 -8.80
C PHE A 34 -5.71 6.59 -8.61
N GLY A 35 -5.46 5.84 -9.68
CA GLY A 35 -4.96 4.46 -9.58
C GLY A 35 -3.66 4.35 -8.78
N ARG A 36 -2.72 5.28 -9.00
CA ARG A 36 -1.46 5.33 -8.23
C ARG A 36 -1.69 5.70 -6.77
N LEU A 37 -2.57 6.66 -6.49
CA LEU A 37 -2.90 7.09 -5.15
C LEU A 37 -3.57 5.98 -4.35
N PHE A 38 -4.58 5.32 -4.93
CA PHE A 38 -5.26 4.17 -4.31
C PHE A 38 -4.29 3.03 -4.04
N ASN A 39 -3.41 2.69 -5.00
CA ASN A 39 -2.41 1.64 -4.79
C ASN A 39 -1.46 2.00 -3.64
N ALA A 40 -0.96 3.24 -3.58
CA ALA A 40 -0.10 3.71 -2.50
C ALA A 40 -0.82 3.67 -1.13
N VAL A 41 -2.08 4.09 -1.08
CA VAL A 41 -2.91 4.07 0.14
C VAL A 41 -3.16 2.64 0.60
N ILE A 42 -3.47 1.71 -0.30
CA ILE A 42 -3.66 0.29 0.04
C ILE A 42 -2.39 -0.29 0.68
N TRP A 43 -1.21 -0.10 0.07
CA TRP A 43 0.05 -0.58 0.64
C TRP A 43 0.36 0.03 2.01
N LEU A 44 0.01 1.30 2.21
CA LEU A 44 0.14 1.97 3.49
C LEU A 44 -0.82 1.39 4.54
N LEU A 45 -2.10 1.17 4.20
CA LEU A 45 -3.07 0.51 5.08
C LEU A 45 -2.65 -0.90 5.45
N VAL A 46 -2.16 -1.69 4.49
CA VAL A 46 -1.67 -3.05 4.74
C VAL A 46 -0.53 -3.03 5.74
N THR A 47 0.42 -2.10 5.59
CA THR A 47 1.54 -1.97 6.52
C THR A 47 1.07 -1.63 7.94
N VAL A 48 0.16 -0.66 8.08
CA VAL A 48 -0.41 -0.28 9.37
C VAL A 48 -1.22 -1.43 9.98
N ALA A 49 -2.03 -2.12 9.18
CA ALA A 49 -2.84 -3.26 9.64
C ALA A 49 -1.97 -4.39 10.18
N VAL A 50 -0.86 -4.71 9.53
CA VAL A 50 0.10 -5.72 10.00
C VAL A 50 0.70 -5.31 11.35
N VAL A 51 1.10 -4.04 11.52
CA VAL A 51 1.63 -3.55 12.79
C VAL A 51 0.60 -3.66 13.91
N VAL A 52 -0.64 -3.22 13.67
CA VAL A 52 -1.73 -3.30 14.65
C VAL A 52 -2.09 -4.76 14.98
N PHE A 53 -2.06 -5.65 13.98
CA PHE A 53 -2.27 -7.08 14.18
C PHE A 53 -1.24 -7.68 15.14
N PHE A 54 0.06 -7.42 14.91
CA PHE A 54 1.11 -7.90 15.82
C PHE A 54 0.99 -7.30 17.22
N TRP A 55 0.64 -6.01 17.33
CA TRP A 55 0.39 -5.37 18.63
C TRP A 55 -0.77 -6.04 19.40
N GLY A 56 -1.87 -6.34 18.71
CA GLY A 56 -3.01 -7.07 19.28
C GLY A 56 -2.65 -8.50 19.68
N LEU A 57 -1.86 -9.20 18.85
CA LEU A 57 -1.40 -10.57 19.13
C LEU A 57 -0.51 -10.64 20.37
N ILE A 58 0.45 -9.71 20.49
CA ILE A 58 1.33 -9.61 21.66
C ILE A 58 0.47 -9.37 22.90
N LYS A 59 -0.41 -8.36 22.89
CA LYS A 59 -1.29 -8.05 24.02
C LYS A 59 -2.16 -9.26 24.42
N TYR A 60 -2.68 -10.01 23.46
CA TYR A 60 -3.46 -11.22 23.73
C TYR A 60 -2.65 -12.31 24.45
N ILE A 61 -1.42 -12.58 23.98
CA ILE A 61 -0.56 -13.60 24.58
C ILE A 61 -0.19 -13.22 26.02
N PHE A 62 0.19 -11.96 26.26
CA PHE A 62 0.59 -11.48 27.59
C PHE A 62 -0.58 -11.41 28.58
N ASN A 63 -1.79 -11.07 28.13
CA ASN A 63 -2.96 -10.92 29.01
C ASN A 63 -3.71 -12.25 29.25
N ARG A 64 -3.35 -13.36 28.60
CA ARG A 64 -3.95 -14.68 28.83
C ARG A 64 -3.67 -15.24 30.24
N GLU A 65 -2.60 -14.80 30.90
CA GLU A 65 -2.18 -15.29 32.22
C GLU A 65 -2.69 -14.41 33.38
N GLY A 66 -3.24 -13.22 33.11
CA GLY A 66 -3.51 -12.18 34.13
C GLY A 66 -4.92 -12.12 34.73
N GLY A 67 -5.92 -12.83 34.17
CA GLY A 67 -7.29 -12.90 34.72
C GLY A 67 -8.41 -12.64 33.70
N GLU A 68 -9.61 -13.13 34.02
CA GLU A 68 -10.78 -13.28 33.11
C GLU A 68 -11.21 -12.01 32.36
N LYS A 69 -10.96 -10.81 32.91
CA LYS A 69 -11.38 -9.55 32.29
C LYS A 69 -10.46 -9.12 31.14
N GLU A 70 -9.14 -9.15 31.33
CA GLU A 70 -8.17 -8.69 30.33
C GLU A 70 -7.97 -9.70 29.19
N GLY A 71 -8.15 -11.00 29.46
CA GLY A 71 -8.14 -12.04 28.43
C GLY A 71 -9.28 -11.89 27.42
N SER A 72 -10.45 -11.37 27.84
CA SER A 72 -11.61 -11.17 26.97
C SER A 72 -11.42 -10.04 25.95
N GLU A 73 -10.80 -8.92 26.36
CA GLU A 73 -10.47 -7.82 25.47
C GLU A 73 -9.35 -8.20 24.49
N GLY A 74 -8.31 -8.89 24.96
CA GLY A 74 -7.24 -9.41 24.10
C GLY A 74 -7.77 -10.39 23.06
N ALA A 75 -8.68 -11.28 23.45
CA ALA A 75 -9.32 -12.24 22.54
C ALA A 75 -10.16 -11.53 21.46
N THR A 76 -10.88 -10.47 21.86
CA THR A 76 -11.67 -9.66 20.93
C THR A 76 -10.76 -8.95 19.92
N LEU A 77 -9.65 -8.35 20.37
CA LEU A 77 -8.67 -7.72 19.48
C LEU A 77 -8.02 -8.71 18.51
N MET A 78 -7.71 -9.93 18.96
CA MET A 78 -7.19 -11.00 18.09
C MET A 78 -8.22 -11.37 17.01
N PHE A 79 -9.48 -11.52 17.37
CA PHE A 79 -10.55 -11.87 16.43
C PHE A 79 -10.71 -10.79 15.34
N TRP A 80 -10.71 -9.50 15.73
CA TRP A 80 -10.72 -8.39 14.79
C TRP A 80 -9.48 -8.34 13.88
N GLY A 81 -8.30 -8.67 14.43
CA GLY A 81 -7.06 -8.77 13.66
C GLY A 81 -7.10 -9.87 12.59
N ILE A 82 -7.60 -11.06 12.95
CA ILE A 82 -7.75 -12.19 12.03
C ILE A 82 -8.73 -11.85 10.90
N ILE A 83 -9.85 -11.23 11.23
CA ILE A 83 -10.84 -10.78 10.23
C ILE A 83 -10.20 -9.80 9.25
N ALA A 84 -9.43 -8.82 9.74
CA ALA A 84 -8.78 -7.83 8.89
C ALA A 84 -7.80 -8.48 7.88
N ILE A 85 -6.98 -9.42 8.33
CA ILE A 85 -6.06 -10.15 7.43
C ILE A 85 -6.83 -11.04 6.45
N PHE A 86 -7.85 -11.74 6.94
CA PHE A 86 -8.67 -12.63 6.11
C PHE A 86 -9.30 -11.87 4.93
N VAL A 87 -9.88 -10.69 5.18
CA VAL A 87 -10.47 -9.85 4.12
C VAL A 87 -9.41 -9.40 3.12
N MET A 88 -8.24 -8.94 3.58
CA MET A 88 -7.15 -8.51 2.70
C MET A 88 -6.66 -9.62 1.78
N VAL A 89 -6.45 -10.82 2.32
CA VAL A 89 -6.00 -11.99 1.53
C VAL A 89 -7.10 -12.49 0.60
N SER A 90 -8.35 -12.51 1.07
CA SER A 90 -9.51 -12.94 0.28
C SER A 90 -9.69 -12.09 -0.98
N ILE A 91 -9.57 -10.77 -0.87
CA ILE A 91 -9.66 -9.86 -2.03
C ILE A 91 -8.59 -10.19 -3.07
N TRP A 92 -7.33 -10.37 -2.68
CA TRP A 92 -6.25 -10.74 -3.61
C TRP A 92 -6.43 -12.13 -4.21
N GLY A 93 -6.91 -13.10 -3.41
CA GLY A 93 -7.22 -14.44 -3.88
C GLY A 93 -8.30 -14.45 -4.96
N ILE A 94 -9.38 -13.71 -4.73
CA ILE A 94 -10.48 -13.54 -5.70
C ILE A 94 -9.99 -12.81 -6.95
N ILE A 95 -9.24 -11.71 -6.80
CA ILE A 95 -8.66 -10.98 -7.94
C ILE A 95 -7.84 -11.92 -8.82
N ARG A 96 -6.99 -12.75 -8.20
CA ARG A 96 -6.12 -13.69 -8.93
C ARG A 96 -6.90 -14.83 -9.57
N LEU A 97 -7.95 -15.32 -8.90
CA LEU A 97 -8.87 -16.30 -9.44
C LEU A 97 -9.55 -15.75 -10.71
N LEU A 98 -10.09 -14.53 -10.63
CA LEU A 98 -10.74 -13.87 -11.77
C LEU A 98 -9.75 -13.63 -12.92
N GLN A 99 -8.54 -13.15 -12.62
CA GLN A 99 -7.48 -12.99 -13.64
C GLN A 99 -7.18 -14.31 -14.37
N ASN A 100 -7.07 -15.41 -13.63
CA ASN A 100 -6.81 -16.72 -14.20
C ASN A 100 -8.00 -17.26 -15.02
N THR A 101 -9.23 -17.10 -14.51
CA THR A 101 -10.45 -17.54 -15.18
C THR A 101 -10.70 -16.81 -16.50
N PHE A 102 -10.45 -15.50 -16.53
CA PHE A 102 -10.64 -14.69 -17.73
C PHE A 102 -9.37 -14.57 -18.58
N GLN A 103 -8.29 -15.30 -18.21
CA GLN A 103 -6.96 -15.22 -18.85
C GLN A 103 -6.45 -13.78 -19.01
N ILE A 104 -6.83 -12.90 -18.08
CA ILE A 104 -6.40 -11.51 -18.06
C ILE A 104 -4.99 -11.53 -17.49
N SER A 105 -4.00 -11.63 -18.38
CA SER A 105 -2.61 -11.42 -18.01
C SER A 105 -2.49 -9.99 -17.49
N PRO A 106 -2.03 -9.76 -16.24
CA PRO A 106 -1.54 -8.45 -15.89
C PRO A 106 -0.48 -8.11 -16.92
N LEU A 107 -0.60 -6.97 -17.61
CA LEU A 107 0.44 -6.47 -18.51
C LEU A 107 1.68 -6.13 -17.69
N GLN A 108 2.37 -7.14 -17.16
CA GLN A 108 3.66 -7.10 -16.51
C GLN A 108 4.69 -7.19 -17.62
N GLY A 109 5.05 -6.04 -18.22
CA GLY A 109 6.15 -6.03 -19.18
C GLY A 109 6.19 -4.94 -20.25
N ALA A 110 5.69 -3.73 -20.01
CA ALA A 110 5.89 -2.62 -20.95
C ALA A 110 6.35 -1.30 -20.28
N ILE A 111 7.18 -1.39 -19.23
CA ILE A 111 7.91 -0.22 -18.69
C ILE A 111 9.42 -0.40 -18.59
N THR A 112 10.00 -1.51 -19.06
CA THR A 112 11.37 -1.46 -19.55
C THR A 112 11.28 -1.12 -21.03
N PRO A 113 11.79 0.04 -21.51
CA PRO A 113 11.99 0.20 -22.93
C PRO A 113 12.86 -0.96 -23.37
N SER A 114 12.36 -1.83 -24.25
CA SER A 114 13.18 -2.78 -24.97
C SER A 114 14.22 -1.93 -25.70
N THR A 115 15.41 -1.82 -25.15
CA THR A 115 16.57 -1.37 -25.90
C THR A 115 16.73 -2.37 -27.02
N VAL A 116 16.25 -2.01 -28.21
CA VAL A 116 16.65 -2.67 -29.45
C VAL A 116 18.16 -2.76 -29.38
N PRO A 117 18.79 -3.95 -29.34
CA PRO A 117 20.22 -4.01 -29.54
C PRO A 117 20.46 -3.40 -30.91
N VAL A 118 21.15 -2.26 -30.95
CA VAL A 118 21.69 -1.71 -32.19
C VAL A 118 22.69 -2.76 -32.67
N GLN A 119 22.20 -3.68 -33.50
CA GLN A 119 23.02 -4.59 -34.27
C GLN A 119 23.82 -3.69 -35.20
N ASN A 120 25.05 -3.36 -34.81
CA ASN A 120 26.05 -2.82 -35.70
C ASN A 120 26.23 -3.84 -36.84
N VAL A 121 25.49 -3.66 -37.91
CA VAL A 121 25.81 -4.25 -39.20
C VAL A 121 26.65 -3.21 -39.92
N LEU A 122 27.90 -3.59 -40.12
CA LEU A 122 28.93 -2.86 -40.85
C LEU A 122 28.48 -2.53 -42.28
#